data_AF-A0A3A8JSW7-F1
#
_entry.id   AF-A0A3A8JSW7-F1
#
_cell.length_a   1.000
_cell.length_b   1.000
_cell.length_c   1.000
_cell.angle_alpha   90.00
_cell.angle_beta   90.00
_cell.angle_gamma   90.00
#
_symmetry.space_group_name_H-M   'P 1'
#
loop_
_entity.id
_entity.type
_entity.pdbx_description
1 polymer ?
#
loop_
_entity_poly.entity_id
_entity_poly.type
_entity_poly.pdbx_seq_one_letter_code
_entity_poly.pdbx_strand_id
1 'polypeptide(L)'
;MGTPQLKHTSHRAGDVDWALVATPINQVMTVEAYNLRNGAQLRVEIYAYDYATRTLGALLGSTQSLICSQITPSCFVYRATANVVAGGVYAVKVTDRRTVPSGSDWRPTAGYDLKMY
;
A
#
# COMPACT_ATOMS: atom_id res chain seq x y z
N MET A 1 -3.01 7.97 12.59
CA MET A 1 -1.67 7.80 11.99
C MET A 1 -0.91 6.74 12.78
N GLY A 2 -0.21 5.84 12.10
CA GLY A 2 0.38 4.66 12.73
C GLY A 2 1.89 4.56 12.56
N THR A 3 2.51 3.66 13.33
CA THR A 3 3.88 3.22 13.07
C THR A 3 3.96 2.53 11.71
N PRO A 4 5.09 2.64 11.00
CA PRO A 4 5.28 1.88 9.78
C PRO A 4 5.14 0.37 10.01
N GLN A 5 4.45 -0.31 9.11
CA GLN A 5 4.39 -1.76 9.04
C GLN A 5 5.55 -2.23 8.15
N LEU A 6 6.37 -3.14 8.66
CA LEU A 6 7.65 -3.49 8.04
C LEU A 6 7.62 -4.91 7.49
N LYS A 7 8.45 -5.16 6.46
CA LYS A 7 8.73 -6.51 5.95
C LYS A 7 7.53 -7.25 5.37
N HIS A 8 6.62 -6.53 4.71
CA HIS A 8 5.60 -7.16 3.88
C HIS A 8 6.25 -7.87 2.69
N THR A 9 5.63 -8.96 2.25
CA THR A 9 6.13 -9.79 1.15
C THR A 9 4.99 -10.31 0.29
N SER A 10 5.21 -10.42 -1.01
CA SER A 10 4.24 -10.95 -1.96
C SER A 10 4.78 -12.22 -2.58
N HIS A 11 4.14 -13.36 -2.29
CA HIS A 11 4.64 -14.67 -2.71
C HIS A 11 4.17 -15.03 -4.12
N ARG A 12 2.93 -14.68 -4.45
CA ARG A 12 2.30 -15.01 -5.72
C ARG A 12 2.11 -13.76 -6.59
N ALA A 13 2.03 -13.97 -7.90
CA ALA A 13 1.56 -12.93 -8.80
C ALA A 13 0.10 -12.59 -8.44
N GLY A 14 -0.22 -11.31 -8.32
CA GLY A 14 -1.56 -10.87 -7.92
C GLY A 14 -1.86 -11.02 -6.42
N ASP A 15 -0.87 -11.30 -5.59
CA ASP A 15 -1.04 -11.35 -4.13
C ASP A 15 -1.55 -10.02 -3.58
N VAL A 16 -2.38 -10.08 -2.54
CA VAL A 16 -3.05 -8.89 -2.00
C VAL A 16 -2.90 -8.84 -0.49
N ASP A 17 -2.31 -7.75 -0.02
CA ASP A 17 -2.29 -7.40 1.40
C ASP A 17 -3.39 -6.36 1.70
N TRP A 18 -4.06 -6.55 2.84
CA TRP A 18 -5.05 -5.62 3.37
C TRP A 18 -4.60 -5.09 4.73
N ALA A 19 -4.73 -3.79 4.92
CA ALA A 19 -4.51 -3.14 6.20
C ALA A 19 -5.66 -2.17 6.51
N LEU A 20 -6.08 -2.14 7.77
CA LEU A 20 -7.09 -1.20 8.25
C LEU A 20 -6.41 -0.03 8.97
N VAL A 21 -6.91 1.18 8.75
CA VAL A 21 -6.42 2.38 9.41
C VAL A 21 -7.59 3.23 9.90
N ALA A 22 -7.53 3.61 11.17
CA ALA A 22 -8.43 4.58 11.76
C ALA A 22 -7.77 5.96 11.81
N THR A 23 -8.56 7.01 11.57
CA THR A 23 -8.07 8.39 11.51
C THR A 23 -8.87 9.26 12.49
N PRO A 24 -8.21 9.94 13.45
CA PRO A 24 -8.91 10.72 14.46
C PRO A 24 -9.29 12.13 14.00
N ILE A 25 -8.79 12.59 12.84
CA ILE A 25 -8.94 13.98 12.37
C ILE A 25 -9.32 14.02 10.90
N ASN A 26 -9.92 15.12 10.45
CA ASN A 26 -10.10 15.37 9.02
C ASN A 26 -8.72 15.70 8.42
N GLN A 27 -8.30 14.96 7.39
CA GLN A 27 -7.01 15.18 6.75
C GLN A 27 -6.95 14.57 5.34
N VAL A 28 -5.89 14.87 4.61
CA VAL A 28 -5.50 14.09 3.42
C VAL A 28 -4.60 12.96 3.91
N MET A 29 -5.13 11.74 3.96
CA MET A 29 -4.33 10.57 4.29
C MET A 29 -3.42 10.23 3.10
N THR A 30 -2.15 9.99 3.39
CA THR A 30 -1.16 9.50 2.45
C THR A 30 -0.74 8.08 2.83
N VAL A 31 -0.78 7.18 1.85
CA VAL A 31 -0.31 5.80 1.99
C VAL A 31 0.87 5.58 1.07
N GLU A 32 1.96 5.07 1.63
CA GLU A 32 3.19 4.79 0.89
C GLU A 32 3.65 3.35 1.11
N ALA A 33 3.83 2.62 0.02
CA ALA A 33 4.64 1.41 -0.01
C ALA A 33 6.05 1.78 -0.46
N TYR A 34 7.05 1.58 0.39
CA TYR A 34 8.44 2.03 0.23
C TYR A 34 9.43 0.92 0.58
N ASN A 35 10.74 1.21 0.51
CA ASN A 35 11.80 0.22 0.73
C ASN A 35 11.57 -1.05 -0.11
N LEU A 36 11.27 -0.86 -1.39
CA LEU A 36 10.95 -1.94 -2.32
C LEU A 36 12.16 -2.86 -2.49
N ARG A 37 11.91 -4.17 -2.40
CA ARG A 37 12.91 -5.23 -2.50
C ARG A 37 12.54 -6.20 -3.60
N ASN A 38 13.56 -6.76 -4.26
CA ASN A 38 13.45 -7.85 -5.24
C ASN A 38 12.44 -7.58 -6.37
N GLY A 39 12.45 -6.35 -6.91
CA GLY A 39 11.66 -5.99 -8.08
C GLY A 39 10.14 -5.88 -7.82
N ALA A 40 9.73 -5.50 -6.60
CA ALA A 40 8.34 -5.30 -6.26
C ALA A 40 7.64 -4.32 -7.23
N GLN A 41 6.52 -4.77 -7.81
CA GLN A 41 5.63 -3.93 -8.61
C GLN A 41 4.28 -3.92 -7.92
N LEU A 42 3.84 -2.77 -7.41
CA LEU A 42 2.69 -2.71 -6.52
C LEU A 42 1.60 -1.79 -7.08
N ARG A 43 0.38 -1.99 -6.58
CA ARG A 43 -0.70 -1.01 -6.65
C ARG A 43 -1.27 -0.84 -5.25
N VAL A 44 -1.22 0.39 -4.76
CA VAL A 44 -1.85 0.81 -3.50
C VAL A 44 -3.19 1.45 -3.80
N GLU A 45 -4.23 1.02 -3.11
CA GLU A 45 -5.59 1.54 -3.18
C GLU A 45 -6.13 1.80 -1.77
N ILE A 46 -6.96 2.82 -1.64
CA ILE A 46 -7.59 3.27 -0.39
C ILE A 46 -9.10 3.21 -0.61
N TYR A 47 -9.79 2.48 0.25
CA TYR A 47 -11.23 2.31 0.24
C TYR A 47 -11.84 2.86 1.54
N ALA A 48 -13.06 3.37 1.44
CA ALA A 48 -13.91 3.53 2.61
C ALA A 48 -14.13 2.15 3.25
N TYR A 49 -14.21 2.10 4.59
CA TYR A 49 -14.47 0.86 5.31
C TYR A 49 -15.48 1.11 6.42
N ASP A 50 -16.61 0.43 6.35
CA ASP A 50 -17.56 0.43 7.47
C ASP A 50 -17.12 -0.63 8.47
N TYR A 51 -16.58 -0.16 9.59
CA TYR A 51 -16.08 -1.03 10.64
C TYR A 51 -17.20 -1.77 11.40
N ALA A 52 -18.39 -1.19 11.51
CA ALA A 52 -19.51 -1.81 12.23
C ALA A 52 -20.05 -3.02 11.46
N THR A 53 -20.16 -2.90 10.14
CA THR A 53 -20.65 -3.98 9.27
C THR A 53 -19.54 -4.83 8.65
N ARG A 54 -18.27 -4.42 8.83
CA ARG A 54 -17.07 -5.04 8.24
C ARG A 54 -17.11 -5.08 6.71
N THR A 55 -17.69 -4.06 6.09
CA THR A 55 -17.87 -4.01 4.64
C THR A 55 -16.92 -3.03 3.98
N LEU A 56 -16.41 -3.42 2.80
CA LEU A 56 -15.61 -2.56 1.95
C LEU A 56 -16.55 -1.60 1.21
N GLY A 57 -16.26 -0.31 1.29
CA GLY A 57 -17.00 0.74 0.60
C GLY A 57 -16.33 1.19 -0.70
N ALA A 58 -16.60 2.43 -1.09
CA ALA A 58 -16.10 3.02 -2.32
C ALA A 58 -14.56 3.15 -2.33
N LEU A 59 -13.97 3.03 -3.52
CA LEU A 59 -12.57 3.41 -3.77
C LEU A 59 -12.43 4.93 -3.66
N LEU A 60 -11.54 5.38 -2.79
CA LEU A 60 -11.29 6.81 -2.51
C LEU A 60 -9.99 7.31 -3.14
N GLY A 61 -9.02 6.43 -3.30
CA GLY A 61 -7.73 6.76 -3.89
C GLY A 61 -7.04 5.50 -4.42
N SER A 62 -6.31 5.64 -5.52
CA SER A 62 -5.44 4.60 -6.07
C SER A 62 -4.07 5.22 -6.32
N THR A 63 -3.04 4.40 -6.52
CA THR A 63 -1.67 4.86 -6.76
C THR A 63 -1.65 5.96 -7.81
N GLN A 64 -1.21 7.16 -7.40
CA GLN A 64 -1.21 8.37 -8.22
C GLN A 64 0.16 8.63 -8.83
N SER A 65 1.21 8.26 -8.10
CA SER A 65 2.60 8.54 -8.51
C SER A 65 3.55 7.45 -8.02
N LEU A 66 4.56 7.22 -8.86
CA LEU A 66 5.80 6.59 -8.49
C LEU A 66 6.75 7.71 -8.06
N ILE A 67 7.22 7.69 -6.81
CA ILE A 67 8.23 8.66 -6.38
C ILE A 67 9.60 8.10 -6.75
N CYS A 68 10.27 8.81 -7.64
CA CYS A 68 11.57 8.43 -8.16
C CYS A 68 12.66 9.19 -7.42
N SER A 69 13.77 8.49 -7.18
CA SER A 69 14.96 9.12 -6.61
C SER A 69 15.48 10.18 -7.60
N GLN A 70 15.93 11.32 -7.06
CA GLN A 70 16.56 12.37 -7.88
C GLN A 70 18.02 12.04 -8.22
N ILE A 71 18.62 11.07 -7.52
CA ILE A 71 20.03 10.68 -7.65
C ILE A 71 20.17 9.41 -8.50
N THR A 72 19.16 8.53 -8.44
CA THR A 72 19.11 7.27 -9.19
C THR A 72 17.77 7.19 -9.93
N PRO A 73 17.74 6.81 -11.23
CA PRO A 73 16.52 6.83 -12.06
C PRO A 73 15.55 5.68 -11.74
N SER A 74 15.40 5.35 -10.47
CA SER A 74 14.58 4.25 -9.97
C SER A 74 13.53 4.78 -9.01
N CYS A 75 12.31 4.27 -9.20
CA CYS A 75 11.17 4.66 -8.38
C CYS A 75 10.99 3.68 -7.23
N PHE A 76 11.06 4.21 -6.02
CA PHE A 76 11.17 3.41 -4.80
C PHE A 76 9.94 3.52 -3.90
N VAL A 77 8.91 4.27 -4.32
CA VAL A 77 7.70 4.46 -3.54
C VAL A 77 6.47 4.46 -4.43
N TYR A 78 5.48 3.66 -4.04
CA TYR A 78 4.12 3.73 -4.56
C TYR A 78 3.26 4.53 -3.58
N ARG A 79 2.67 5.65 -4.05
CA ARG A 79 1.87 6.55 -3.21
C ARG A 79 0.43 6.63 -3.67
N ALA A 80 -0.51 6.54 -2.73
CA ALA A 80 -1.91 6.90 -2.90
C ALA A 80 -2.32 7.94 -1.85
N THR A 81 -3.23 8.84 -2.19
CA THR A 81 -3.79 9.82 -1.26
C THR A 81 -5.32 9.83 -1.34
N ALA A 82 -5.97 10.15 -0.23
CA ALA A 82 -7.42 10.30 -0.15
C ALA A 82 -7.82 11.29 0.95
N ASN A 83 -8.89 12.04 0.73
CA ASN A 83 -9.52 12.84 1.79
C ASN A 83 -10.21 11.88 2.77
N VAL A 84 -9.87 12.01 4.05
CA VAL A 84 -10.44 11.21 5.14
C VAL A 84 -11.06 12.09 6.21
N VAL A 85 -12.06 11.54 6.91
CA VAL A 85 -12.79 12.24 7.97
C VAL A 85 -12.41 11.70 9.35
N ALA A 86 -12.56 12.55 10.35
CA ALA A 86 -12.36 12.24 11.75
C ALA A 86 -13.28 11.10 12.19
N GLY A 87 -12.73 10.12 12.91
CA GLY A 87 -13.46 8.94 13.37
C GLY A 87 -13.70 7.88 12.29
N GLY A 88 -13.25 8.11 11.05
CA GLY A 88 -13.39 7.15 9.95
C GLY A 88 -12.39 5.99 10.03
N VAL A 89 -12.80 4.84 9.48
CA VAL A 89 -11.93 3.68 9.22
C VAL A 89 -11.83 3.47 7.71
N TYR A 90 -10.64 3.11 7.26
CA TYR A 90 -10.31 2.95 5.85
C TYR A 90 -9.55 1.64 5.64
N ALA A 91 -9.78 1.02 4.49
CA ALA A 91 -9.06 -0.17 4.08
C ALA A 91 -8.04 0.19 3.01
N VAL A 92 -6.79 -0.17 3.27
CA VAL A 92 -5.69 -0.07 2.32
C VAL A 92 -5.48 -1.44 1.70
N LYS A 93 -5.52 -1.48 0.37
CA LYS A 93 -5.21 -2.66 -0.42
C LYS A 93 -3.87 -2.45 -1.12
N VAL A 94 -2.93 -3.36 -0.92
CA VAL A 94 -1.69 -3.41 -1.70
C VAL A 94 -1.71 -4.66 -2.54
N THR A 95 -1.70 -4.49 -3.87
CA THR A 95 -1.74 -5.59 -4.84
C THR A 95 -0.39 -5.73 -5.52
N ASP A 96 0.16 -6.94 -5.50
CA ASP A 96 1.31 -7.29 -6.34
C ASP A 96 0.89 -7.35 -7.81
N ARG A 97 1.54 -6.55 -8.64
CA ARG A 97 1.29 -6.42 -10.07
C ARG A 97 2.23 -7.25 -10.93
N ARG A 98 3.20 -7.92 -10.33
CA ARG A 98 4.08 -8.82 -11.07
C ARG A 98 3.24 -9.93 -11.70
N THR A 99 3.64 -10.35 -12.90
CA THR A 99 3.01 -11.46 -13.63
C THR A 99 3.71 -12.80 -13.38
N VAL A 100 4.83 -12.79 -12.66
CA VAL A 100 5.68 -13.95 -12.42
C VAL A 100 5.76 -14.22 -10.91
N PRO A 101 5.44 -15.45 -10.44
CA PRO A 101 5.57 -15.82 -9.03
C PRO A 101 7.01 -15.76 -8.52
N SER A 102 7.16 -15.59 -7.20
CA SER A 102 8.44 -15.60 -6.48
C SER A 102 8.46 -16.65 -5.36
N GLY A 103 9.63 -16.93 -4.79
CA GLY A 103 9.78 -17.85 -3.65
C GLY A 103 10.94 -18.84 -3.75
N SER A 104 11.96 -18.56 -4.57
CA SER A 104 13.20 -19.35 -4.63
C SER A 104 14.42 -18.44 -4.56
N ASP A 105 15.60 -19.00 -4.32
CA ASP A 105 16.85 -18.22 -4.24
C ASP A 105 17.15 -17.46 -5.55
N TRP A 106 16.75 -18.03 -6.69
CA TRP A 106 16.87 -17.39 -8.01
C TRP A 106 15.73 -16.40 -8.33
N ARG A 107 14.66 -16.40 -7.52
CA ARG A 107 13.51 -15.48 -7.63
C ARG A 107 13.07 -15.05 -6.23
N PRO A 108 13.88 -14.24 -5.55
CA PRO A 108 13.64 -13.88 -4.17
C PRO A 108 12.30 -13.16 -4.03
N THR A 109 11.62 -13.38 -2.90
CA THR A 109 10.28 -12.84 -2.65
C THR A 109 10.31 -11.32 -2.66
N ALA A 110 9.44 -10.70 -3.48
CA ALA A 110 9.29 -9.25 -3.46
C ALA A 110 8.76 -8.80 -2.11
N GLY A 111 9.22 -7.63 -1.67
CA GLY A 111 8.77 -7.07 -0.41
C GLY A 111 8.81 -5.55 -0.37
N TYR A 112 8.15 -5.02 0.64
CA TYR A 112 8.00 -3.59 0.86
C TYR A 112 7.74 -3.31 2.35
N ASP A 113 7.87 -2.05 2.72
CA ASP A 113 7.40 -1.51 3.99
C ASP A 113 6.25 -0.54 3.69
N LEU A 114 5.31 -0.40 4.62
CA LEU A 114 4.07 0.35 4.45
C LEU A 114 3.94 1.39 5.55
N LYS A 115 3.64 2.63 5.19
CA LYS A 115 3.30 3.67 6.18
C LYS A 115 2.09 4.49 5.74
N MET A 116 1.39 5.01 6.74
CA MET A 116 0.14 5.73 6.59
C MET A 116 0.14 6.92 7.54
N TYR A 117 -0.05 8.11 7.01
CA TYR A 117 -0.09 9.35 7.76
C TYR A 117 -1.19 10.26 7.23
#